data_AF-A0A9D4QBA1-F1
#
_entry.id   AF-A0A9D4QBA1-F1
#
_cell.length_a   1.000
_cell.length_b   1.000
_cell.length_c   1.000
_cell.angle_alpha   90.00
_cell.angle_beta   90.00
_cell.angle_gamma   90.00
#
_symmetry.space_group_name_H-M   'P 1'
#
loop_
_entity.id
_entity.type
_entity.pdbx_description
1 polymer ?
#
loop_
_entity_poly.entity_id
_entity_poly.type
_entity_poly.pdbx_seq_one_letter_code
_entity_poly.pdbx_strand_id
1 'polypeptide(L)'
;MDNISPSSLSQRNGLESRKDDFWEALSSNYNYLMNDELIATCREASGELDLDEEARVSPPRETLSFAEFVRQFNLLHDWLHQLQSSLLDSASDHRAEVAEFVGGELRRRQPSLSLFLEEAEGLAVLHPTLKEEVNRRVNLLSNKREAVQRALDPDRAAALAPAVGEAFQGK
;
A
#
# COMPACT_ATOMS: atom_id res chain seq x y z
N MET A 1 -2.32 75.62 -23.53
CA MET A 1 -3.15 75.21 -22.38
C MET A 1 -3.82 73.92 -22.79
N ASP A 2 -3.46 72.81 -22.14
CA ASP A 2 -4.08 71.47 -22.14
C ASP A 2 -3.06 70.56 -21.40
N ASN A 3 -2.85 70.71 -20.09
CA ASN A 3 -3.57 70.05 -19.00
C ASN A 3 -3.65 68.52 -19.12
N ILE A 4 -2.50 67.84 -19.00
CA ILE A 4 -2.45 66.40 -18.76
C ILE A 4 -2.65 66.18 -17.25
N SER A 5 -3.82 65.64 -16.90
CA SER A 5 -4.20 65.30 -15.53
C SER A 5 -3.25 64.28 -14.88
N PRO A 6 -2.91 64.40 -13.58
CA PRO A 6 -2.03 63.48 -12.86
C PRO A 6 -2.74 62.18 -12.40
N SER A 7 -3.67 61.66 -13.20
CA SER A 7 -4.61 60.63 -12.77
C SER A 7 -4.13 59.18 -12.96
N SER A 8 -2.90 58.94 -13.45
CA SER A 8 -2.39 57.56 -13.67
C SER A 8 -1.40 57.05 -12.63
N LEU A 9 -1.00 57.86 -11.63
CA LEU A 9 -0.05 57.43 -10.59
C LEU A 9 -0.71 56.97 -9.27
N SER A 10 -2.02 57.17 -9.09
CA SER A 10 -2.74 56.72 -7.87
C SER A 10 -3.19 55.26 -7.87
N GLN A 11 -3.01 54.51 -8.97
CA GLN A 11 -3.37 53.09 -9.01
C GLN A 11 -2.23 52.14 -8.61
N ARG A 12 -1.01 52.63 -8.39
CA ARG A 12 0.11 51.78 -7.90
C ARG A 12 0.18 51.69 -6.37
N ASN A 13 -0.17 52.74 -5.63
CA ASN A 13 -0.07 52.74 -4.15
C ASN A 13 -1.21 51.97 -3.44
N GLY A 14 -2.35 51.73 -4.10
CA GLY A 14 -3.49 51.01 -3.48
C GLY A 14 -3.33 49.48 -3.43
N LEU A 15 -2.39 48.92 -4.20
CA LEU A 15 -2.11 47.48 -4.24
C LEU A 15 -1.06 47.06 -3.20
N GLU A 16 -0.14 47.96 -2.84
CA GLU A 16 0.86 47.72 -1.80
C GLU A 16 0.23 47.78 -0.41
N SER A 17 -0.54 48.82 -0.10
CA SER A 17 -1.24 48.93 1.20
C SER A 17 -2.20 47.77 1.46
N ARG A 18 -2.87 47.25 0.41
CA ARG A 18 -3.78 46.09 0.53
C ARG A 18 -3.04 44.76 0.69
N LYS A 19 -1.81 44.68 0.19
CA LYS A 19 -0.91 43.55 0.44
C LYS A 19 -0.37 43.60 1.86
N ASP A 20 -0.06 44.79 2.36
CA ASP A 20 0.43 45.00 3.72
C ASP A 20 -0.65 44.66 4.74
N ASP A 21 -1.90 45.09 4.55
CA ASP A 21 -3.03 44.74 5.43
C ASP A 21 -3.34 43.23 5.44
N PHE A 22 -3.17 42.56 4.29
CA PHE A 22 -3.35 41.10 4.18
C PHE A 22 -2.20 40.34 4.85
N TRP A 23 -0.96 40.82 4.68
CA TRP A 23 0.19 40.26 5.38
C TRP A 23 0.14 40.52 6.88
N GLU A 24 -0.32 41.67 7.34
CA GLU A 24 -0.57 41.97 8.76
C GLU A 24 -1.56 40.96 9.36
N ALA A 25 -2.70 40.73 8.69
CA ALA A 25 -3.70 39.75 9.13
C ALA A 25 -3.17 38.30 9.12
N LEU A 26 -2.30 37.95 8.17
CA LEU A 26 -1.75 36.58 8.02
C LEU A 26 -0.50 36.34 8.88
N SER A 27 0.31 37.37 9.10
CA SER A 27 1.64 37.30 9.72
C SER A 27 1.60 36.77 11.14
N SER A 28 0.54 37.09 11.89
CA SER A 28 0.35 36.57 13.25
C SER A 28 0.26 35.04 13.27
N ASN A 29 -0.54 34.44 12.37
CA ASN A 29 -0.65 32.99 12.23
C ASN A 29 0.60 32.37 11.63
N TYR A 30 1.24 33.03 10.65
CA TYR A 30 2.47 32.53 10.06
C TYR A 30 3.62 32.51 11.07
N ASN A 31 3.78 33.58 11.87
CA ASN A 31 4.79 33.66 12.93
C ASN A 31 4.50 32.67 14.05
N TYR A 32 3.24 32.39 14.37
CA TYR A 32 2.90 31.30 15.29
C TYR A 32 3.29 29.93 14.72
N LEU A 33 2.95 29.64 13.46
CA LEU A 33 3.26 28.36 12.82
C LEU A 33 4.78 28.14 12.62
N MET A 34 5.52 29.23 12.38
CA MET A 34 6.98 29.24 12.24
C MET A 34 7.70 29.49 13.58
N ASN A 35 6.99 29.55 14.71
CA ASN A 35 7.63 29.77 16.01
C ASN A 35 8.42 28.50 16.39
N ASP A 36 9.74 28.61 16.45
CA ASP A 36 10.63 27.53 16.89
C ASP A 36 10.35 27.10 18.34
N GLU A 37 9.64 27.89 19.14
CA GLU A 37 9.18 27.48 20.48
C GLU A 37 8.07 26.40 20.43
N LEU A 38 7.23 26.36 19.39
CA LEU A 38 6.28 25.26 19.18
C LEU A 38 7.02 23.96 18.86
N ILE A 39 8.06 24.07 18.02
CA ILE A 39 8.94 22.95 17.67
C ILE A 39 9.72 22.49 18.91
N ALA A 40 10.23 23.41 19.72
CA ALA A 40 10.90 23.10 20.98
C ALA A 40 9.96 22.48 22.00
N THR A 41 8.72 22.96 22.14
CA THR A 41 7.70 22.40 23.04
C THR A 41 7.29 20.98 22.59
N CYS A 42 7.13 20.74 21.29
CA CYS A 42 6.91 19.38 20.77
C CYS A 42 8.13 18.47 20.99
N ARG A 43 9.35 19.02 20.89
CA ARG A 43 10.59 18.27 21.11
C ARG A 43 10.82 17.95 22.59
N GLU A 44 10.47 18.86 23.48
CA GLU A 44 10.57 18.71 24.94
C GLU A 44 9.50 17.75 25.48
N ALA A 45 8.26 17.80 24.95
CA ALA A 45 7.23 16.79 25.22
C ALA A 45 7.59 15.39 24.65
N SER A 46 8.44 15.33 23.62
CA SER A 46 8.98 14.06 23.09
C SER A 46 10.13 13.50 23.94
N GLY A 47 10.71 14.32 24.84
CA GLY A 47 11.80 13.92 25.75
C GLY A 47 11.33 13.21 27.03
N GLU A 48 10.01 13.08 27.26
CA GLU A 48 9.44 12.33 28.39
C GLU A 48 9.12 10.86 28.02
N LEU A 49 9.60 10.39 26.86
CA LEU A 49 9.55 8.99 26.43
C LEU A 49 10.94 8.33 26.39
N ASP A 50 11.91 8.86 27.13
CA ASP A 50 13.18 8.17 27.45
C ASP A 50 12.93 7.08 28.51
N LEU A 51 12.11 6.10 28.15
CA LEU A 51 12.03 4.81 28.84
C LEU A 51 12.80 3.78 28.01
N ASP A 52 14.04 3.57 28.45
CA ASP A 52 14.91 2.41 28.18
C ASP A 52 15.45 2.23 26.74
N GLU A 53 16.75 2.46 26.61
CA GLU A 53 17.60 2.34 25.41
C GLU A 53 17.67 0.91 24.83
N GLU A 54 16.98 -0.08 25.40
CA GLU A 54 16.91 -1.46 24.90
C GLU A 54 15.76 -1.72 23.91
N ALA A 55 14.84 -0.76 23.70
CA ALA A 55 13.69 -0.92 22.83
C ALA A 55 13.78 -0.10 21.52
N ARG A 56 14.91 -0.16 20.80
CA ARG A 56 15.04 0.30 19.41
C ARG A 56 14.22 -0.54 18.40
N VAL A 57 13.05 -1.01 18.80
CA VAL A 57 12.02 -1.45 17.86
C VAL A 57 11.38 -0.16 17.37
N SER A 58 11.50 0.12 16.07
CA SER A 58 10.67 1.12 15.40
C SER A 58 9.24 1.07 15.94
N PRO A 59 8.49 2.19 16.02
CA PRO A 59 7.10 2.14 16.49
C PRO A 59 6.41 0.97 15.77
N PRO A 60 5.79 0.02 16.50
CA PRO A 60 5.29 -1.20 15.87
C PRO A 60 4.39 -0.74 14.73
N ARG A 61 4.82 -1.03 13.49
CA ARG A 61 4.04 -0.76 12.29
C ARG A 61 2.61 -1.13 12.63
N GLU A 62 1.69 -0.15 12.60
CA GLU A 62 0.34 -0.27 13.16
C GLU A 62 -0.16 -1.70 12.99
N THR A 63 -0.11 -2.47 14.08
CA THR A 63 -0.21 -3.92 13.98
C THR A 63 -1.64 -4.23 13.61
N LEU A 64 -1.81 -4.87 12.46
CA LEU A 64 -3.10 -5.07 11.86
C LEU A 64 -4.00 -5.85 12.83
N SER A 65 -5.20 -5.37 13.14
CA SER A 65 -6.11 -6.14 14.02
C SER A 65 -6.52 -7.46 13.35
N PHE A 66 -6.84 -8.49 14.13
CA PHE A 66 -7.29 -9.77 13.55
C PHE A 66 -8.54 -9.62 12.67
N ALA A 67 -9.45 -8.68 13.01
CA ALA A 67 -10.63 -8.40 12.19
C ALA A 67 -10.24 -7.83 10.82
N GLU A 68 -9.29 -6.90 10.81
CA GLU A 68 -8.76 -6.32 9.58
C GLU A 68 -8.00 -7.37 8.76
N PHE A 69 -7.28 -8.29 9.41
CA PHE A 69 -6.58 -9.39 8.75
C PHE A 69 -7.55 -10.31 8.01
N VAL A 70 -8.65 -10.68 8.67
CA VAL A 70 -9.72 -11.48 8.07
C VAL A 70 -10.35 -10.75 6.89
N ARG A 71 -10.59 -9.43 7.01
CA ARG A 71 -11.14 -8.61 5.93
C ARG A 71 -10.21 -8.58 4.72
N GLN A 72 -8.92 -8.33 4.92
CA GLN A 72 -7.94 -8.33 3.85
C GLN A 72 -7.79 -9.70 3.19
N PHE A 73 -7.76 -10.77 3.99
CA PHE A 73 -7.75 -12.14 3.49
C PHE A 73 -8.91 -12.39 2.53
N ASN A 74 -10.14 -12.05 2.92
CA ASN A 74 -11.32 -12.24 2.07
C ASN A 74 -11.21 -11.47 0.76
N LEU A 75 -10.78 -10.19 0.81
CA LEU A 75 -10.59 -9.38 -0.40
C LEU A 75 -9.51 -9.93 -1.36
N LEU A 76 -8.42 -10.47 -0.82
CA LEU A 76 -7.37 -11.09 -1.63
C LEU A 76 -7.84 -12.42 -2.21
N HIS A 77 -8.51 -13.23 -1.40
CA HIS A 77 -9.04 -14.54 -1.80
C HIS A 77 -10.12 -14.42 -2.88
N ASP A 78 -11.09 -13.52 -2.69
CA ASP A 78 -12.19 -13.31 -3.64
C ASP A 78 -11.68 -12.76 -4.97
N TRP A 79 -10.71 -11.84 -4.92
CA TRP A 79 -10.06 -11.36 -6.14
C TRP A 79 -9.28 -12.47 -6.86
N LEU A 80 -8.52 -13.30 -6.16
CA LEU A 80 -7.85 -14.46 -6.77
C LEU A 80 -8.88 -15.42 -7.37
N HIS A 81 -10.03 -15.57 -6.73
CA HIS A 81 -11.12 -16.38 -7.28
C HIS A 81 -11.68 -15.80 -8.57
N GLN A 82 -11.92 -14.49 -8.62
CA GLN A 82 -12.38 -13.80 -9.84
C GLN A 82 -11.39 -13.96 -10.99
N LEU A 83 -10.08 -13.79 -10.72
CA LEU A 83 -9.02 -14.02 -11.71
C LEU A 83 -9.01 -15.47 -12.23
N GLN A 84 -9.16 -16.44 -11.33
CA GLN A 84 -9.22 -17.85 -11.71
C GLN A 84 -10.46 -18.13 -12.59
N SER A 85 -11.63 -17.63 -12.18
CA SER A 85 -12.87 -17.82 -12.92
C SER A 85 -12.81 -17.16 -14.29
N SER A 86 -12.28 -15.93 -14.41
CA SER A 86 -12.14 -15.28 -15.73
C SER A 86 -11.28 -16.10 -16.68
N LEU A 87 -10.26 -16.79 -16.17
CA LEU A 87 -9.37 -17.62 -16.98
C LEU A 87 -10.04 -18.94 -17.40
N LEU A 88 -10.79 -19.57 -16.50
CA LEU A 88 -11.49 -20.83 -16.77
C LEU A 88 -12.73 -20.64 -17.66
N ASP A 89 -13.43 -19.52 -17.51
CA ASP A 89 -14.64 -19.19 -18.28
C ASP A 89 -14.31 -18.59 -19.65
N SER A 90 -13.04 -18.23 -19.90
CA SER A 90 -12.60 -17.69 -21.18
C SER A 90 -12.68 -18.74 -22.30
N ALA A 91 -13.24 -18.35 -23.44
CA ALA A 91 -13.20 -19.17 -24.64
C ALA A 91 -11.76 -19.35 -25.11
N SER A 92 -11.45 -20.49 -25.73
CA SER A 92 -10.09 -20.84 -26.20
C SER A 92 -9.41 -19.72 -26.99
N ASP A 93 -10.17 -19.02 -27.84
CA ASP A 93 -9.65 -17.98 -28.73
C ASP A 93 -9.18 -16.72 -27.99
N HIS A 94 -9.75 -16.41 -26.81
CA HIS A 94 -9.39 -15.24 -26.01
C HIS A 94 -8.55 -15.61 -24.78
N ARG A 95 -8.27 -16.91 -24.57
CA ARG A 95 -7.61 -17.41 -23.38
C ARG A 95 -6.20 -16.84 -23.21
N ALA A 96 -5.47 -16.60 -24.31
CA ALA A 96 -4.13 -16.02 -24.27
C ALA A 96 -4.15 -14.56 -23.78
N GLU A 97 -5.08 -13.75 -24.29
CA GLU A 97 -5.25 -12.35 -23.87
C GLU A 97 -5.70 -12.26 -22.40
N VAL A 98 -6.62 -13.12 -21.98
CA VAL A 98 -7.06 -13.23 -20.59
C VAL A 98 -5.91 -13.69 -19.69
N ALA A 99 -5.09 -14.65 -20.12
CA ALA A 99 -3.91 -15.08 -19.36
C ALA A 99 -2.89 -13.95 -19.20
N GLU A 100 -2.62 -13.17 -20.26
CA GLU A 100 -1.73 -12.02 -20.17
C GLU A 100 -2.26 -10.96 -19.19
N PHE A 101 -3.56 -10.65 -19.27
CA PHE A 101 -4.23 -9.74 -18.35
C PHE A 101 -4.15 -10.21 -16.90
N VAL A 102 -4.51 -11.47 -16.63
CA VAL A 102 -4.46 -12.05 -15.28
C VAL A 102 -3.02 -12.07 -14.76
N GLY A 103 -2.03 -12.34 -15.61
CA GLY A 103 -0.62 -12.32 -15.23
C GLY A 103 -0.09 -10.92 -14.93
N GLY A 104 -0.58 -9.92 -15.65
CA GLY A 104 -0.34 -8.50 -15.39
C GLY A 104 -0.91 -8.07 -14.03
N GLU A 105 -2.17 -8.38 -13.77
CA GLU A 105 -2.85 -8.07 -12.51
C GLU A 105 -2.21 -8.78 -11.32
N LEU A 106 -1.79 -10.05 -11.48
CA LEU A 106 -1.09 -10.80 -10.44
C LEU A 106 0.25 -10.14 -10.08
N ARG A 107 1.03 -9.70 -11.07
CA ARG A 107 2.27 -8.94 -10.84
C ARG A 107 1.99 -7.61 -10.16
N ARG A 108 0.97 -6.87 -10.62
CA ARG A 108 0.60 -5.57 -10.08
C ARG A 108 0.21 -5.65 -8.60
N ARG A 109 -0.48 -6.72 -8.20
CA ARG A 109 -0.95 -6.93 -6.82
C ARG A 109 0.04 -7.71 -5.94
N GLN A 110 1.19 -8.09 -6.48
CA GLN A 110 2.24 -8.80 -5.74
C GLN A 110 2.70 -8.07 -4.48
N PRO A 111 2.90 -6.73 -4.46
CA PRO A 111 3.30 -6.02 -3.24
C PRO A 111 2.26 -6.15 -2.12
N SER A 112 0.96 -6.07 -2.45
CA SER A 112 -0.12 -6.23 -1.47
C SER A 112 -0.16 -7.64 -0.88
N LEU A 113 0.13 -8.67 -1.69
CA LEU A 113 0.23 -10.04 -1.20
C LEU A 113 1.42 -10.22 -0.26
N SER A 114 2.57 -9.62 -0.58
CA SER A 114 3.75 -9.66 0.28
C SER A 114 3.52 -8.93 1.60
N LEU A 115 2.88 -7.75 1.56
CA LEU A 115 2.52 -6.99 2.76
C LEU A 115 1.58 -7.80 3.66
N PHE A 116 0.55 -8.43 3.10
CA PHE A 116 -0.36 -9.29 3.86
C PHE A 116 0.37 -10.44 4.58
N LEU A 117 1.39 -11.03 3.96
CA LEU A 117 2.19 -12.09 4.59
C LEU A 117 3.06 -11.56 5.73
N GLU A 118 3.66 -10.39 5.56
CA GLU A 118 4.44 -9.72 6.61
C GLU A 118 3.55 -9.34 7.80
N GLU A 119 2.36 -8.81 7.54
CA GLU A 119 1.36 -8.48 8.55
C GLU A 119 0.86 -9.74 9.28
N ALA A 120 0.67 -10.86 8.56
CA ALA A 120 0.29 -12.14 9.13
C ALA A 120 1.37 -12.68 10.10
N GLU A 121 2.64 -12.56 9.72
CA GLU A 121 3.76 -12.98 10.57
C GLU A 121 3.82 -12.13 11.85
N GLY A 122 3.71 -10.81 11.72
CA GLY A 122 3.63 -9.91 12.87
C GLY A 122 2.44 -10.23 13.79
N LEU A 123 1.27 -10.50 13.22
CA LEU A 123 0.07 -10.88 13.96
C LEU A 123 0.24 -12.18 14.73
N ALA A 124 0.90 -13.18 14.12
CA ALA A 124 1.17 -14.47 14.75
C ALA A 124 2.18 -14.39 15.90
N VAL A 125 3.14 -13.45 15.84
CA VAL A 125 4.10 -13.17 16.91
C VAL A 125 3.41 -12.48 18.09
N LEU A 126 2.55 -11.50 17.81
CA LEU A 126 1.86 -10.70 18.84
C LEU A 126 0.70 -11.45 19.51
N HIS A 127 0.03 -12.34 18.77
CA HIS A 127 -1.09 -13.13 19.28
C HIS A 127 -0.88 -14.63 19.02
N PRO A 128 -0.07 -15.32 19.86
CA PRO A 128 0.20 -16.75 19.69
C PRO A 128 -1.05 -17.63 19.70
N THR A 129 -2.12 -17.20 20.37
CA THR A 129 -3.42 -17.90 20.41
C THR A 129 -4.13 -17.92 19.06
N LEU A 130 -3.84 -16.97 18.16
CA LEU A 130 -4.45 -16.85 16.83
C LEU A 130 -3.55 -17.42 15.72
N LYS A 131 -2.32 -17.79 16.05
CA LYS A 131 -1.28 -18.23 15.10
C LYS A 131 -1.76 -19.34 14.17
N GLU A 132 -2.47 -20.34 14.68
CA GLU A 132 -2.95 -21.46 13.88
C GLU A 132 -3.95 -21.02 12.80
N GLU A 133 -4.88 -20.13 13.15
CA GLU A 133 -5.88 -19.61 12.22
C GLU A 133 -5.26 -18.64 11.21
N VAL A 134 -4.31 -17.81 11.65
CA VAL A 134 -3.52 -16.94 10.75
C VAL A 134 -2.77 -17.78 9.72
N ASN A 135 -2.03 -18.79 10.18
CA ASN A 135 -1.30 -19.71 9.31
C ASN A 135 -2.22 -20.47 8.35
N ARG A 136 -3.38 -20.92 8.83
CA ARG A 136 -4.39 -21.58 8.01
C ARG A 136 -4.84 -20.68 6.85
N ARG A 137 -5.12 -19.41 7.12
CA ARG A 137 -5.56 -18.43 6.10
C ARG A 137 -4.44 -18.08 5.13
N VAL A 138 -3.22 -17.90 5.62
CA VAL A 138 -2.02 -17.72 4.78
C VAL A 138 -1.85 -18.91 3.83
N ASN A 139 -1.93 -20.13 4.35
CA ASN A 139 -1.80 -21.35 3.54
C ASN A 139 -2.90 -21.44 2.48
N LEU A 140 -4.15 -21.13 2.86
CA LEU A 140 -5.27 -21.13 1.92
C LEU A 140 -5.06 -20.11 0.78
N LEU A 141 -4.60 -18.90 1.11
CA LEU A 141 -4.31 -17.86 0.13
C LEU A 141 -3.14 -18.24 -0.79
N SER A 142 -2.07 -18.80 -0.23
CA SER A 142 -0.92 -19.30 -0.98
C SER A 142 -1.33 -20.41 -1.96
N ASN A 143 -2.08 -21.40 -1.50
CA ASN A 143 -2.60 -22.48 -2.34
C ASN A 143 -3.49 -21.94 -3.47
N LYS A 144 -4.33 -20.95 -3.18
CA LYS A 144 -5.19 -20.29 -4.18
C LYS A 144 -4.36 -19.55 -5.23
N ARG A 145 -3.33 -18.80 -4.82
CA ARG A 145 -2.41 -18.11 -5.73
C ARG A 145 -1.68 -19.10 -6.64
N GLU A 146 -1.19 -20.20 -6.09
CA GLU A 146 -0.56 -21.25 -6.90
C GLU A 146 -1.54 -21.88 -7.90
N ALA A 147 -2.80 -22.08 -7.52
CA ALA A 147 -3.82 -22.57 -8.45
C ALA A 147 -4.04 -21.60 -9.62
N VAL A 148 -4.11 -20.30 -9.34
CA VAL A 148 -4.16 -19.26 -10.38
C VAL A 148 -2.92 -19.30 -11.26
N GLN A 149 -1.73 -19.41 -10.68
CA GLN A 149 -0.47 -19.47 -11.42
C GLN A 149 -0.37 -20.71 -12.32
N ARG A 150 -0.86 -21.87 -11.87
CA ARG A 150 -0.93 -23.11 -12.69
C ARG A 150 -1.93 -22.99 -13.82
N ALA A 151 -3.04 -22.29 -13.59
CA ALA A 151 -4.05 -22.08 -14.63
C ALA A 151 -3.53 -21.13 -15.73
N LEU A 152 -2.70 -20.15 -15.35
CA LEU A 152 -2.00 -19.21 -16.23
C LEU A 152 -0.95 -19.90 -17.10
N ASP A 153 -0.16 -20.79 -16.50
CA ASP A 153 0.96 -21.45 -17.16
C ASP A 153 0.87 -22.97 -16.94
N PRO A 154 0.01 -23.64 -17.73
CA PRO A 154 -0.15 -25.09 -17.63
C PRO A 154 1.11 -25.84 -18.12
N ASP A 155 1.91 -25.25 -19.01
CA ASP A 155 3.15 -25.87 -19.53
C ASP A 155 4.27 -25.85 -18.50
N ARG A 156 4.42 -24.77 -17.71
CA ARG A 156 5.29 -24.78 -16.53
C ARG A 156 4.81 -25.74 -15.46
N ALA A 157 3.49 -25.90 -15.31
CA ALA A 157 2.93 -26.92 -14.40
C ALA A 157 3.23 -28.35 -14.89
N ALA A 158 3.18 -28.60 -16.20
CA ALA A 158 3.56 -29.87 -16.82
C ALA A 158 5.07 -30.14 -16.74
N ALA A 159 5.91 -29.12 -16.84
CA ALA A 159 7.37 -29.23 -16.69
C ALA A 159 7.83 -29.54 -15.24
N LEU A 160 7.02 -29.16 -14.23
CA LEU A 160 7.26 -29.49 -12.81
C LEU A 160 6.58 -30.79 -12.34
N ALA A 161 5.63 -31.33 -13.12
CA ALA A 161 5.11 -32.68 -12.89
C ALA A 161 6.19 -33.66 -13.39
N PRO A 162 6.84 -34.41 -12.49
CA PRO A 162 8.15 -34.97 -12.77
C PRO A 162 8.09 -35.92 -13.96
N ALA A 163 9.19 -35.93 -14.73
CA ALA A 163 9.54 -36.89 -15.77
C ALA A 163 9.63 -38.34 -15.23
N VAL A 164 8.52 -38.87 -14.71
CA VAL A 164 8.37 -40.24 -14.18
C VAL A 164 7.92 -41.18 -15.31
N GLY A 165 7.63 -40.66 -16.51
CA GLY A 165 7.10 -41.45 -17.63
C GLY A 165 8.13 -42.14 -18.52
N GLU A 166 9.39 -41.70 -18.57
CA GLU A 166 10.34 -42.14 -19.61
C GLU A 166 11.47 -43.08 -19.14
N ALA A 167 11.24 -43.86 -18.08
CA ALA A 167 12.21 -44.87 -17.61
C ALA A 167 11.73 -46.33 -17.75
N PHE A 168 10.67 -46.60 -18.54
CA PHE A 168 10.14 -47.96 -18.74
C PHE A 168 9.94 -48.33 -20.21
N GLN A 169 10.99 -48.20 -21.02
CA GLN A 169 11.09 -48.88 -22.32
C GLN A 169 12.53 -49.30 -22.60
N GLY A 170 12.99 -50.29 -21.81
CA GLY A 170 14.11 -51.16 -22.18
C GLY A 170 13.56 -52.51 -22.58
N LYS A 171 13.66 -52.84 -23.87
CA LYS A 171 13.54 -54.20 -24.39
C LYS A 171 14.84 -54.55 -25.09
#